data_AF-A0A3C2BCD1-F1
#
_entry.id   AF-A0A3C2BCD1-F1
#
_cell.length_a   1.000
_cell.length_b   1.000
_cell.length_c   1.000
_cell.angle_alpha   90.00
_cell.angle_beta   90.00
_cell.angle_gamma   90.00
#
_symmetry.space_group_name_H-M   'P 1'
#
loop_
_entity.id
_entity.type
_entity.pdbx_description
1 polymer ?
#
loop_
_entity_poly.entity_id
_entity_poly.type
_entity_poly.pdbx_seq_one_letter_code
_entity_poly.pdbx_strand_id
1 'polypeptide(L)' 'MNEYDLAILLVAYAEKCAKSCNRKHLQQTVRELKKRLNDNEIRKLYLSDESIFRITKKI' A
#
# COMPACT_ATOMS: atom_id res chain seq x y z
N MET A 1 6.84 -3.84 -4.14
CA MET A 1 5.83 -3.19 -5.00
C MET A 1 6.57 -2.17 -5.83
N ASN A 2 6.65 -2.39 -7.14
CA ASN A 2 7.24 -1.41 -8.06
C ASN A 2 6.22 -0.28 -8.31
N GLU A 3 6.63 0.80 -8.98
CA GLU A 3 5.76 1.95 -9.25
C GLU A 3 4.52 1.58 -10.08
N TYR A 4 4.62 0.54 -10.93
CA TYR A 4 3.53 0.00 -11.71
C TYR A 4 2.42 -0.64 -10.86
N ASP A 5 2.79 -1.45 -9.86
CA ASP A 5 1.82 -2.05 -8.94
C ASP A 5 1.06 -0.99 -8.12
N LEU A 6 1.74 0.10 -7.75
CA LEU A 6 1.11 1.21 -7.02
C LEU A 6 0.11 1.96 -7.91
N ALA A 7 0.47 2.23 -9.16
CA ALA A 7 -0.42 2.87 -10.13
C ALA A 7 -1.69 2.02 -10.37
N ILE A 8 -1.53 0.70 -10.56
CA ILE A 8 -2.65 -0.24 -10.72
C ILE A 8 -3.56 -0.23 -9.49
N LEU A 9 -2.98 -0.23 -8.28
CA LEU A 9 -3.74 -0.16 -7.04
C LEU A 9 -4.57 1.13 -6.95
N LEU A 10 -3.98 2.28 -7.27
CA LEU A 10 -4.66 3.57 -7.24
C LEU A 10 -5.80 3.64 -8.25
N VAL A 11 -5.60 3.15 -9.48
CA VAL A 11 -6.64 3.09 -10.50
C VAL A 11 -7.81 2.20 -10.04
N ALA A 12 -7.53 1.01 -9.51
CA ALA A 12 -8.57 0.11 -9.03
C ALA A 12 -9.40 0.71 -7.89
N TYR A 13 -8.77 1.46 -6.98
CA TYR A 13 -9.51 2.16 -5.91
C TYR A 13 -10.25 3.40 -6.41
N ALA A 14 -9.74 4.10 -7.43
CA ALA A 14 -10.46 5.19 -8.07
C ALA A 14 -11.78 4.71 -8.71
N GLU A 15 -11.75 3.56 -9.40
CA GLU A 15 -12.96 2.95 -9.95
C GLU A 15 -13.97 2.54 -8.86
N LYS A 16 -13.50 2.00 -7.73
CA LYS A 16 -14.36 1.67 -6.58
C LYS A 16 -14.99 2.91 -5.96
N CYS A 17 -14.23 4.00 -5.85
CA CYS A 17 -14.75 5.28 -5.40
C CYS A 17 -15.83 5.82 -6.35
N ALA A 18 -15.63 5.72 -7.67
CA ALA A 18 -16.61 6.12 -8.66
C ALA A 18 -17.91 5.29 -8.60
N LYS A 19 -17.81 4.01 -8.21
CA LYS A 19 -18.96 3.10 -8.01
C LYS A 19 -19.59 3.18 -6.62
N SER A 20 -19.11 4.06 -5.74
CA SER A 20 -19.59 4.15 -4.37
C SER A 20 -20.99 4.78 -4.30
N CYS A 21 -22.00 3.98 -3.94
CA CYS A 21 -23.40 4.43 -3.93
C CYS A 21 -23.74 5.46 -2.83
N ASN A 22 -22.88 5.62 -1.81
CA ASN A 22 -23.11 6.58 -0.73
C ASN A 22 -21.79 6.99 -0.05
N ARG A 23 -21.87 8.06 0.76
CA ARG A 23 -20.73 8.62 1.49
C ARG A 23 -20.05 7.62 2.44
N LYS A 24 -20.81 6.73 3.09
CA LYS A 24 -20.24 5.71 4.00
C LYS A 24 -19.41 4.70 3.22
N HIS A 25 -19.90 4.24 2.08
CA HIS A 25 -19.20 3.33 1.19
C HIS A 25 -17.90 3.96 0.68
N LEU A 26 -17.95 5.22 0.21
CA LEU A 26 -16.77 5.96 -0.23
C LEU A 26 -15.73 6.10 0.89
N GLN A 27 -16.16 6.44 2.11
CA GLN A 27 -15.28 6.55 3.26
C GLN A 27 -14.61 5.21 3.60
N GLN A 28 -15.33 4.10 3.46
CA GLN A 28 -14.79 2.77 3.69
C GLN A 28 -13.75 2.39 2.64
N THR A 29 -14.05 2.62 1.35
CA THR A 29 -13.11 2.40 0.24
C THR A 29 -11.81 3.22 0.41
N VAL A 30 -11.92 4.49 0.82
CA VAL A 30 -10.74 5.34 1.08
C VAL A 30 -9.95 4.85 2.29
N ARG A 31 -10.61 4.38 3.36
CA ARG A 31 -9.93 3.81 4.54
C ARG A 31 -9.16 2.54 4.19
N GLU A 32 -9.74 1.67 3.36
CA GLU A 32 -9.07 0.45 2.89
C GLU A 32 -7.82 0.77 2.05
N LEU A 33 -7.90 1.77 1.17
CA LEU A 33 -6.75 2.23 0.40
C LEU A 33 -5.62 2.70 1.31
N LYS A 34 -5.94 3.57 2.29
CA LYS A 34 -4.96 4.07 3.27
C LYS A 34 -4.29 2.93 4.03
N LYS A 35 -5.06 1.93 4.48
CA LYS A 35 -4.51 0.77 5.18
C LYS A 35 -3.54 -0.02 4.29
N ARG A 36 -3.92 -0.32 3.04
CA ARG A 36 -3.03 -1.03 2.10
C ARG A 36 -1.75 -0.28 1.80
N LEU A 37 -1.80 1.06 1.70
CA LEU A 37 -0.59 1.87 1.50
C LEU A 37 0.32 1.80 2.73
N ASN A 38 -0.23 1.95 3.94
CA ASN A 38 0.53 1.84 5.18
C ASN A 38 1.14 0.44 5.38
N ASP A 39 0.37 -0.63 5.18
CA ASP A 39 0.86 -2.01 5.30
C ASP A 39 2.04 -2.25 4.34
N ASN A 40 2.01 -1.63 3.17
CA ASN A 40 3.11 -1.69 2.21
C ASN A 40 4.34 -0.87 2.63
N GLU A 41 4.15 0.33 3.17
CA GLU A 41 5.27 1.13 3.71
C GLU A 41 5.96 0.39 4.87
N ILE A 42 5.16 -0.16 5.79
CA ILE A 42 5.65 -1.00 6.88
C ILE A 42 6.44 -2.20 6.34
N ARG A 43 5.91 -2.90 5.33
CA ARG A 43 6.61 -4.03 4.71
C ARG A 43 7.94 -3.63 4.04
N LYS A 44 8.02 -2.44 3.44
CA LYS A 44 9.28 -1.92 2.88
C LYS A 44 10.31 -1.67 3.99
N LEU A 45 9.88 -1.10 5.13
CA LEU A 45 10.77 -0.89 6.28
C LEU A 45 11.35 -2.22 6.81
N TYR A 46 10.52 -3.26 6.97
CA TYR A 46 11.00 -4.58 7.41
C TYR A 46 11.98 -5.22 6.44
N LEU A 47 11.73 -5.13 5.12
CA LEU A 47 12.67 -5.65 4.12
C LEU A 47 13.98 -4.87 4.14
N SER A 48 13.93 -3.56 4.36
CA SER A 48 15.13 -2.72 4.46
C SER A 48 15.96 -3.04 5.71
N ASP A 49 15.31 -3.30 6.85
CA ASP A 49 15.96 -3.73 8.08
C ASP A 49 16.65 -5.10 7.92
N GLU A 50 15.96 -6.09 7.33
CA GLU A 50 16.55 -7.41 7.05
C GLU A 50 17.73 -7.31 6.07
N SER A 51 17.63 -6.41 5.09
CA SER A 51 18.72 -6.12 4.14
C SER A 51 19.96 -5.56 4.86
N ILE A 52 19.75 -4.61 5.78
CA ILE A 52 20.81 -4.02 6.60
C ILE A 52 21.44 -5.09 7.50
N PHE A 53 20.64 -5.92 8.16
CA PHE A 53 21.13 -7.02 9.01
C PHE A 53 21.99 -8.02 8.25
N ARG A 54 21.62 -8.36 7.01
CA ARG A 54 22.43 -9.26 6.16
C ARG A 54 23.75 -8.63 5.73
N ILE A 55 23.82 -7.31 5.55
CA ILE A 55 25.06 -6.61 5.22
C ILE A 55 25.99 -6.57 6.44
N THR A 56 25.47 -6.24 7.63
CA THR A 56 26.29 -6.14 8.86
C THR A 56 26.80 -7.48 9.38
N LYS A 57 26.12 -8.61 9.11
CA LYS A 57 26.64 -9.95 9.47
C LYS A 57 27.66 -10.54 8.50
N LYS A 58 27.86 -9.92 7.33
CA LYS A 58 28.78 -10.41 6.29
C LYS A 58 30.14 -9.69 6.32
N ILE A 59 30.31 -8.75 7.24
CA ILE A 59 31.57 -8.07 7.61
C ILE A 59 32.04 -8.69 8.93
#